data_AF-A0A1H8GU31-F1
#
_entry.id   AF-A0A1H8GU31-F1
#
_cell.length_a   1.000
_cell.length_b   1.000
_cell.length_c   1.000
_cell.angle_alpha   90.00
_cell.angle_beta   90.00
_cell.angle_gamma   90.00
#
_symmetry.space_group_name_H-M   'P 1'
#
loop_
_entity.id
_entity.type
_entity.pdbx_description
1 polymer ?
#
loop_
_entity_poly.entity_id
_entity_poly.type
_entity_poly.pdbx_seq_one_letter_code
_entity_poly.pdbx_strand_id
1 'polypeptide(L)' 'MENKFIVVGLNDWEGLYHKGNLIEEGHEIRREVLVRLMKQHAILDVDFEYLNQEGEEIVQDSGCMFDTYEEVSKYIEP' A
#
# COMPACT_ATOMS: atom_id res chain seq x y z
N MET A 1 9.97 9.75 -7.33
CA MET A 1 9.78 9.13 -6.01
C MET A 1 11.11 8.64 -5.50
N GLU A 2 11.40 8.86 -4.23
CA GLU A 2 12.54 8.25 -3.54
C GLU A 2 12.40 6.71 -3.55
N ASN A 3 13.50 5.99 -3.36
CA ASN A 3 13.48 4.52 -3.32
C ASN A 3 12.94 4.03 -1.95
N LYS A 4 11.63 4.14 -1.78
CA LYS A 4 10.90 3.73 -0.57
C LYS A 4 9.73 2.83 -0.92
N PHE A 5 9.25 2.09 0.07
CA PHE A 5 7.95 1.47 0.03
C PHE A 5 6.91 2.36 0.70
N ILE A 6 5.67 2.23 0.25
CA ILE A 6 4.51 2.85 0.90
C ILE A 6 3.50 1.73 1.14
N VAL A 7 3.16 1.51 2.40
CA VAL A 7 2.08 0.61 2.82
C VAL A 7 0.85 1.46 3.04
N VAL A 8 -0.21 1.21 2.28
CA VAL A 8 -1.50 1.84 2.47
C VAL A 8 -2.42 0.84 3.14
N GLY A 9 -2.90 1.15 4.34
CA GLY A 9 -3.81 0.30 5.10
C GLY A 9 -5.25 0.82 5.10
N LEU A 10 -6.18 -0.11 5.28
CA LEU A 10 -7.54 0.10 5.80
C LEU A 10 -7.86 -1.01 6.81
N ASN A 11 -9.07 -0.98 7.39
CA ASN A 11 -9.49 -1.88 8.47
C ASN A 11 -9.01 -3.35 8.35
N ASP A 12 -9.15 -3.97 7.19
CA ASP A 12 -8.83 -5.39 6.98
C ASP A 12 -8.10 -5.67 5.67
N TRP A 13 -7.43 -4.67 5.09
CA TRP A 13 -6.68 -4.82 3.83
C TRP A 13 -5.50 -3.84 3.78
N GLU A 14 -4.41 -4.27 3.16
CA GLU A 14 -3.21 -3.47 2.96
C GLU A 14 -2.72 -3.61 1.52
N GLY A 15 -2.20 -2.51 0.97
CA GLY A 15 -1.52 -2.46 -0.33
C GLY A 15 -0.09 -1.97 -0.18
N LEU A 16 0.87 -2.68 -0.77
CA LEU A 16 2.27 -2.30 -0.82
C LEU A 16 2.61 -1.70 -2.17
N TYR A 17 3.07 -0.45 -2.17
CA TYR A 17 3.47 0.26 -3.38
C TYR A 17 4.99 0.44 -3.45
N HIS A 18 5.55 0.25 -4.64
CA HIS A 18 6.94 0.59 -4.97
C HIS A 18 7.01 1.31 -6.31
N LYS A 19 7.69 2.47 -6.34
CA LYS A 19 7.83 3.29 -7.56
C LYS A 19 6.47 3.60 -8.22
N GLY A 20 5.44 3.80 -7.40
CA GLY A 20 4.10 4.17 -7.83
C GLY A 20 3.19 3.02 -8.25
N ASN A 21 3.66 1.76 -8.25
CA ASN A 21 2.84 0.61 -8.62
C ASN A 21 2.58 -0.28 -7.41
N LEU A 22 1.39 -0.87 -7.36
CA LEU A 22 1.06 -1.94 -6.42
C LEU A 22 1.94 -3.17 -6.72
N ILE A 23 2.57 -3.73 -5.69
CA ILE A 23 3.43 -4.91 -5.83
C ILE A 23 3.00 -6.08 -4.94
N GLU A 24 2.16 -5.84 -3.94
CA GLU A 24 1.56 -6.85 -3.06
C GLU A 24 0.31 -6.26 -2.42
N GLU A 25 -0.71 -7.07 -2.19
CA GLU A 25 -1.90 -6.68 -1.44
C GLU A 25 -2.50 -7.86 -0.66
N GLY A 26 -3.32 -7.56 0.33
CA GLY A 26 -4.16 -8.55 1.01
C GLY A 26 -4.52 -8.13 2.42
N HIS A 27 -5.19 -9.03 3.15
CA HIS A 27 -5.69 -8.73 4.50
C HIS A 27 -4.62 -8.34 5.53
N GLU A 28 -3.38 -8.79 5.32
CA GLU A 28 -2.23 -8.44 6.15
C GLU A 28 -0.95 -8.69 5.34
N ILE A 29 -0.15 -7.65 5.11
CA ILE A 29 1.21 -7.79 4.60
C ILE A 29 2.07 -8.29 5.76
N ARG A 30 2.22 -9.61 5.82
CA ARG A 30 3.05 -10.26 6.83
C ARG A 30 4.45 -9.65 6.86
N ARG A 31 4.94 -9.35 8.06
CA ARG A 31 6.29 -8.81 8.28
C ARG A 31 7.39 -9.54 7.51
N GLU A 32 7.30 -10.87 7.41
CA GLU A 32 8.28 -11.68 6.67
C GLU A 32 8.30 -11.36 5.17
N VAL A 33 7.12 -11.12 4.58
CA VAL A 33 6.95 -10.73 3.17
C VAL A 33 7.55 -9.34 2.97
N LEU A 34 7.19 -8.38 3.82
CA LEU A 34 7.71 -7.01 3.75
C LEU A 34 9.25 -6.99 3.83
N VAL A 35 9.83 -7.67 4.82
CA VAL A 35 11.30 -7.72 5.00
C VAL A 35 11.99 -8.41 3.81
N ARG A 36 11.38 -9.47 3.25
CA ARG A 36 11.91 -10.13 2.04
C ARG A 36 11.95 -9.16 0.87
N LEU A 37 10.87 -8.41 0.64
CA LEU A 37 10.78 -7.42 -0.43
C LEU A 37 11.74 -6.26 -0.20
N MET A 38 11.90 -5.79 1.03
CA MET A 38 12.85 -4.71 1.36
C MET A 38 14.29 -5.13 0.99
N LYS A 39 14.69 -6.36 1.32
CA LYS A 39 16.00 -6.91 0.94
C LYS A 39 16.15 -7.05 -0.57
N GLN A 40 15.12 -7.54 -1.26
CA GLN A 40 15.13 -7.73 -2.71
C GLN A 40 15.27 -6.40 -3.48
N HIS A 41 14.62 -5.35 -3.00
CA HIS A 41 14.59 -4.04 -3.65
C HIS A 41 15.62 -3.04 -3.08
N ALA A 42 16.46 -3.48 -2.13
CA ALA A 42 17.41 -2.64 -1.39
C ALA A 42 16.74 -1.37 -0.81
N ILE A 43 15.56 -1.55 -0.21
CA ILE A 43 14.79 -0.50 0.44
C ILE A 43 15.03 -0.52 1.94
N LEU A 44 15.29 0.66 2.48
CA LEU A 44 15.49 0.89 3.91
C LEU A 44 14.39 1.76 4.53
N ASP A 45 13.54 2.33 3.69
CA ASP A 45 12.54 3.32 4.08
C ASP A 45 11.13 2.85 3.69
N VAL A 46 10.20 2.94 4.65
CA VAL A 46 8.83 2.45 4.52
C VAL A 46 7.91 3.45 5.19
N ASP A 47 7.02 4.04 4.39
CA ASP A 47 5.95 4.87 4.89
C ASP A 47 4.68 4.04 5.10
N PHE A 48 3.87 4.48 6.05
CA PHE A 48 2.57 3.90 6.36
C PHE A 48 1.53 5.00 6.24
N GLU A 49 0.53 4.74 5.41
CA GLU A 49 -0.58 5.65 5.14
C GLU A 49 -1.90 4.90 5.30
N TYR A 50 -2.98 5.64 5.47
CA TYR A 50 -4.31 5.08 5.68
C TYR A 50 -5.29 5.71 4.71
N LEU A 51 -6.20 4.89 4.20
CA LEU A 51 -7.32 5.39 3.39
C LEU A 51 -8.33 6.12 4.26
N ASN A 52 -8.90 7.19 3.70
CA ASN A 52 -10.11 7.80 4.20
C ASN A 52 -11.32 6.92 3.84
N GLN A 53 -12.48 7.25 4.42
CA GLN A 53 -13.71 6.48 4.23
C GLN A 53 -14.09 6.25 2.75
N GLU A 54 -13.91 7.26 1.87
CA GLU A 54 -14.24 7.12 0.44
C GLU A 54 -13.34 6.08 -0.25
N GLY A 55 -12.04 6.10 0.06
CA GLY A 55 -11.10 5.10 -0.43
C GLY A 55 -11.42 3.69 0.09
N GLU A 56 -11.80 3.57 1.36
CA GLU A 56 -12.20 2.29 1.95
C GLU A 56 -13.42 1.69 1.24
N GLU A 57 -14.45 2.50 0.98
CA GLU A 57 -15.67 2.07 0.27
C GLU A 57 -15.34 1.55 -1.15
N ILE A 58 -14.46 2.23 -1.88
CA ILE A 58 -14.02 1.81 -3.22
C ILE A 58 -13.29 0.45 -3.17
N VAL A 59 -12.37 0.27 -2.24
CA VAL A 59 -11.60 -0.98 -2.11
C VAL A 59 -12.50 -2.13 -1.68
N GLN A 60 -13.45 -1.89 -0.77
CA GLN A 60 -14.42 -2.90 -0.34
C GLN A 60 -15.38 -3.32 -1.46
N ASP A 61 -15.86 -2.37 -2.28
CA ASP A 61 -16.75 -2.65 -3.40
C ASP A 61 -16.05 -3.39 -4.55
N SER A 62 -14.77 -3.07 -4.79
CA SER A 62 -13.97 -3.69 -5.86
C SER A 62 -13.33 -5.02 -5.46
N GLY A 63 -13.02 -5.20 -4.17
CA GLY A 63 -12.31 -6.36 -3.64
C GLY A 63 -10.81 -6.37 -3.94
N CYS A 64 -10.22 -5.22 -4.30
CA CYS A 64 -8.78 -5.07 -4.51
C CYS A 64 -8.34 -3.61 -4.27
N MET A 65 -7.04 -3.42 -4.06
CA MET A 65 -6.40 -2.11 -3.99
C MET A 65 -6.31 -1.44 -5.36
N PHE A 66 -6.04 -0.14 -5.35
CA PHE A 66 -5.71 0.64 -6.54
C PHE A 66 -4.39 0.15 -7.16
N ASP A 67 -4.32 0.14 -8.50
CA ASP A 67 -3.14 -0.33 -9.21
C ASP A 67 -1.93 0.61 -9.01
N THR A 68 -2.20 1.90 -8.82
CA THR A 68 -1.17 2.93 -8.69
C THR A 68 -1.30 3.78 -7.44
N TYR A 69 -0.16 4.24 -6.94
CA TYR A 69 -0.12 5.16 -5.81
C TYR A 69 -0.72 6.54 -6.17
N GLU A 70 -0.69 6.95 -7.44
CA GLU A 70 -1.33 8.19 -7.87
C GLU A 70 -2.85 8.14 -7.68
N GLU A 71 -3.47 6.98 -7.94
CA GLU A 71 -4.89 6.78 -7.71
C GLU A 71 -5.22 6.77 -6.22
N VAL A 72 -4.46 5.99 -5.43
CA VAL A 72 -4.71 5.87 -3.99
C VAL A 72 -4.46 7.18 -3.24
N SER A 73 -3.48 7.99 -3.67
CA SER A 73 -3.08 9.24 -3.00
C SER A 73 -4.21 10.27 -2.85
N LYS A 74 -5.26 10.17 -3.67
CA LYS A 74 -6.44 11.04 -3.62
C LYS A 74 -7.33 10.75 -2.41
N TYR A 75 -7.15 9.59 -1.80
CA TYR A 75 -7.99 9.05 -0.74
C TYR A 75 -7.20 8.79 0.54
N ILE A 76 -5.98 9.31 0.68
CA ILE A 76 -5.19 9.16 1.90
C ILE A 76 -5.67 10.16 2.97
N GLU A 77 -5.75 9.71 4.22
CA GLU A 77 -6.08 10.58 5.36
C GLU A 77 -5.00 11.67 5.56
N PRO A 78 -5.40 12.93 5.89
CA PRO A 78 -4.46 14.03 6.11
C PRO A 78 -3.59 13.88 7.36
#